data_AF-A0A1D2PKX2-F1
#
_entry.id   AF-A0A1D2PKX2-F1
#
_cell.length_a   1.000
_cell.length_b   1.000
_cell.length_c   1.000
_cell.angle_alpha   90.00
_cell.angle_beta   90.00
_cell.angle_gamma   90.00
#
_symmetry.space_group_name_H-M   'P 1'
#
loop_
_entity.id
_entity.type
_entity.pdbx_description
1 polymer ?
#
loop_
_entity_poly.entity_id
_entity_poly.type
_entity_poly.pdbx_seq_one_letter_code
_entity_poly.pdbx_strand_id
1 'polypeptide(L)' 'MSDIAIDIPWPVMMLILGISYWPLWLLVGAGLMYFGMTRLRGIGRIACIVAAVLFIAYTGLGLYVILAR' A
#
# COMPACT_ATOMS: atom_id res chain seq x y z
N MET A 1 -8.34 15.84 -33.16
CA MET A 1 -7.72 15.27 -31.95
C MET A 1 -8.39 13.94 -31.72
N SER A 2 -7.71 12.83 -32.03
CA SER A 2 -8.21 11.48 -31.74
C SER A 2 -7.94 11.24 -30.27
N ASP A 3 -8.97 11.24 -29.43
CA ASP A 3 -8.87 10.73 -28.07
C ASP A 3 -8.41 9.28 -28.15
N ILE A 4 -7.12 9.05 -27.94
CA ILE A 4 -6.59 7.71 -27.66
C ILE A 4 -7.12 7.37 -26.27
N ALA A 5 -8.31 6.76 -26.26
CA ALA A 5 -8.84 6.12 -25.08
C ALA A 5 -7.92 4.93 -24.78
N ILE A 6 -6.92 5.14 -23.91
CA ILE A 6 -6.17 4.04 -23.33
C ILE A 6 -7.18 3.31 -22.44
N ASP A 7 -7.67 2.18 -22.93
CA ASP A 7 -8.62 1.33 -22.24
C ASP A 7 -7.88 0.60 -21.10
N ILE A 8 -7.59 1.34 -20.03
CA ILE A 8 -6.88 0.82 -18.87
C ILE A 8 -7.82 -0.14 -18.15
N PRO A 9 -7.45 -1.43 -18.01
CA PRO A 9 -8.27 -2.39 -17.30
C PRO A 9 -8.59 -1.87 -15.89
N TRP A 10 -9.85 -2.01 -15.46
CA TRP A 10 -10.30 -1.58 -14.13
C TRP A 10 -9.35 -1.96 -12.98
N PRO A 11 -8.78 -3.19 -12.93
CA PRO A 11 -7.83 -3.56 -11.88
C PRO A 11 -6.55 -2.71 -11.87
N VAL A 12 -6.06 -2.31 -13.04
CA VAL A 12 -4.87 -1.47 -13.20
C VAL A 12 -5.18 -0.03 -12.77
N MET A 13 -6.36 0.49 -13.12
CA MET A 13 -6.81 1.81 -12.67
C MET A 13 -6.91 1.88 -11.14
N MET A 14 -7.52 0.86 -10.52
CA MET A 14 -7.61 0.73 -9.06
C MET A 14 -6.22 0.66 -8.41
N LEU A 15 -5.26 -0.02 -9.04
CA LEU A 15 -3.88 -0.11 -8.55
C LEU A 15 -3.18 1.24 -8.58
N ILE A 16 -3.31 2.00 -9.67
CA ILE A 16 -2.70 3.34 -9.83
C ILE A 16 -3.31 4.35 -8.84
N LEU A 17 -4.63 4.33 -8.70
CA LEU A 17 -5.33 5.15 -7.70
C LEU A 17 -4.89 4.75 -6.29
N GLY A 18 -4.81 3.46 -5.99
CA GLY A 18 -4.34 2.93 -4.71
C GLY A 18 -2.91 3.39 -4.39
N ILE A 19 -1.99 3.27 -5.33
CA ILE A 19 -0.60 3.72 -5.22
C ILE A 19 -0.50 5.23 -4.89
N SER A 20 -1.40 6.06 -5.42
CA SER A 20 -1.39 7.50 -5.16
C SER A 20 -1.62 7.84 -3.68
N TYR A 21 -2.24 6.93 -2.92
CA TYR A 21 -2.43 7.05 -1.47
C TYR A 21 -1.28 6.43 -0.65
N TRP A 22 -0.09 6.22 -1.22
CA TRP A 22 1.09 5.68 -0.55
C TRP A 22 1.39 6.25 0.85
N PRO A 23 1.23 7.55 1.16
CA PRO A 23 1.52 8.05 2.51
C PRO A 23 0.54 7.48 3.54
N LEU A 24 -0.72 7.28 3.17
CA LEU A 24 -1.74 6.67 4.03
C LEU A 24 -1.43 5.19 4.29
N TRP A 25 -0.99 4.45 3.27
CA TRP A 25 -0.58 3.06 3.44
C TRP A 25 0.62 2.93 4.39
N LEU A 26 1.57 3.87 4.32
CA LEU A 26 2.70 3.94 5.26
C LEU A 26 2.24 4.16 6.70
N LEU A 27 1.31 5.08 6.92
CA LEU A 27 0.73 5.36 8.24
C LEU A 27 -0.02 4.15 8.80
N VAL A 28 -0.80 3.47 7.97
CA VAL A 28 -1.51 2.24 8.36
C VAL A 28 -0.52 1.12 8.70
N GLY A 29 0.51 0.93 7.88
CA GLY A 29 1.58 -0.04 8.14
C GLY A 29 2.30 0.23 9.46
N ALA A 30 2.72 1.47 9.70
CA ALA A 30 3.37 1.88 10.94
C ALA A 30 2.46 1.69 12.16
N GLY A 31 1.18 2.07 12.03
CA GLY A 31 0.17 1.88 13.08
C GLY A 31 -0.06 0.41 13.42
N LEU A 32 -0.15 -0.46 12.41
CA LEU A 32 -0.26 -1.91 12.59
C LEU A 32 0.99 -2.50 13.25
N MET A 33 2.19 -2.06 12.86
CA MET A 33 3.43 -2.48 13.55
C MET A 33 3.41 -2.08 15.03
N TYR A 34 3.08 -0.82 15.33
CA TYR A 34 3.01 -0.32 16.71
C TYR A 34 1.96 -1.09 17.52
N PHE A 35 0.75 -1.25 16.99
CA PHE A 35 -0.33 -1.98 17.65
C PHE A 35 0.02 -3.46 17.83
N GLY A 36 0.56 -4.10 16.79
CA GLY A 36 1.00 -5.49 16.82
C GLY A 36 2.08 -5.76 17.85
N MET A 37 3.04 -4.84 18.02
CA MET A 37 4.10 -4.98 19.03
C MET A 37 3.63 -4.64 20.45
N THR A 38 2.77 -3.63 20.63
CA THR A 38 2.40 -3.14 21.96
C THR A 38 1.19 -3.83 22.58
N ARG A 39 0.21 -4.27 21.77
CA ARG A 39 -1.09 -4.74 22.26
C ARG A 39 -1.34 -6.23 22.00
N LEU A 40 -0.71 -6.84 21.00
CA LEU A 40 -0.99 -8.21 20.59
C LEU A 40 0.08 -9.20 21.07
N ARG A 41 -0.35 -10.41 21.44
CA ARG A 41 0.52 -11.55 21.79
C ARG A 41 0.17 -12.75 20.91
N GLY A 42 1.14 -13.64 20.69
CA GLY A 42 0.95 -14.86 19.91
C GLY A 42 0.63 -14.60 18.43
N ILE A 43 -0.29 -15.38 17.87
CA ILE A 43 -0.61 -15.39 16.43
C ILE A 43 -1.14 -14.03 15.94
N GLY A 44 -1.88 -13.31 16.78
CA GLY A 44 -2.39 -11.97 16.43
C GLY A 44 -1.27 -10.96 16.13
N ARG A 45 -0.14 -11.06 16.84
CA ARG A 45 1.04 -10.22 16.57
C ARG A 45 1.64 -10.55 15.20
N ILE A 46 1.74 -11.83 14.84
CA ILE A 46 2.28 -12.27 13.56
C ILE A 46 1.40 -11.76 12.42
N ALA A 47 0.08 -11.97 12.50
CA ALA A 47 -0.87 -11.48 11.50
C ALA A 47 -0.78 -9.95 11.32
N CYS A 48 -0.64 -9.21 12.42
CA CYS A 48 -0.54 -7.75 12.39
C CYS A 48 0.78 -7.26 11.75
N ILE A 49 1.90 -7.93 12.05
CA ILE A 49 3.20 -7.64 11.43
C ILE A 49 3.16 -7.96 9.92
N VAL A 50 2.58 -9.11 9.53
CA VAL A 50 2.46 -9.49 8.11
C VAL A 50 1.62 -8.46 7.35
N ALA A 51 0.48 -8.05 7.91
CA ALA A 51 -0.35 -6.99 7.31
C ALA A 51 0.42 -5.67 7.19
N ALA A 52 1.14 -5.26 8.24
CA ALA A 52 1.95 -4.05 8.21
C ALA A 52 3.02 -4.08 7.11
N VAL A 53 3.72 -5.21 6.96
CA VAL A 53 4.74 -5.39 5.91
C VAL A 53 4.12 -5.27 4.51
N LEU A 54 2.92 -5.80 4.29
CA LEU A 54 2.21 -5.64 3.01
C LEU A 54 1.91 -4.18 2.69
N PHE A 55 1.44 -3.41 3.67
CA PHE A 55 1.19 -1.98 3.50
C PHE A 55 2.47 -1.18 3.23
N ILE A 56 3.57 -1.52 3.89
CA ILE A 56 4.88 -0.89 3.67
C ILE A 56 5.40 -1.24 2.27
N ALA A 57 5.29 -2.50 1.83
CA ALA A 57 5.69 -2.91 0.49
C ALA A 57 4.88 -2.19 -0.59
N TYR A 58 3.57 -2.07 -0.39
CA TYR A 58 2.69 -1.32 -1.28
C TYR A 58 3.03 0.17 -1.34
N THR A 59 3.47 0.73 -0.22
CA THR A 59 4.01 2.09 -0.17
C THR A 59 5.30 2.22 -0.99
N GLY A 60 6.21 1.27 -0.87
CA GLY A 60 7.44 1.22 -1.67
C GLY A 60 7.17 1.23 -3.17
N LEU A 61 6.12 0.53 -3.61
CA LEU A 61 5.67 0.57 -5.00
C LEU A 61 5.23 1.98 -5.42
N GLY A 62 4.50 2.69 -4.56
CA GLY A 62 4.09 4.06 -4.87
C GLY A 62 5.23 5.07 -4.90
N LEU A 63 6.19 4.94 -4.00
CA LEU A 63 7.44 5.72 -4.05
C LEU A 63 8.22 5.43 -5.33
N TYR A 64 8.34 4.16 -5.72
CA TYR A 64 9.01 3.78 -6.97
C TYR A 64 8.34 4.43 -8.19
N VAL A 65 7.01 4.38 -8.28
CA VAL A 65 6.27 5.01 -9.39
C VAL A 65 6.46 6.51 -9.44
N ILE A 66 6.54 7.19 -8.29
CA ILE A 66 6.77 8.64 -8.24
C ILE A 66 8.21 9.01 -8.61
N LEU A 67 9.19 8.25 -8.14
CA LEU A 67 10.61 8.52 -8.38
C LEU A 67 11.09 8.08 -9.77
N ALA A 68 10.45 7.07 -10.35
CA ALA A 68 10.72 6.60 -11.71
C ALA A 68 10.02 7.46 -12.79
N ARG A 69 9.30 8.50 -12.38
CA ARG A 69 8.61 9.47 -13.25
C ARG A 69 9.36 10.79 -13.28
#